data_AF-A0AAU8YSN6-F1
#
_entry.id   AF-A0AAU8YSN6-F1
#
_cell.length_a   1.000
_cell.length_b   1.000
_cell.length_c   1.000
_cell.angle_alpha   90.00
_cell.angle_beta   90.00
_cell.angle_gamma   90.00
#
_symmetry.space_group_name_H-M   'P 1'
#
loop_
_entity.id
_entity.type
_entity.pdbx_description
1 polymer ?
#
loop_
_entity_poly.entity_id
_entity_poly.type
_entity_poly.pdbx_seq_one_letter_code
_entity_poly.pdbx_strand_id
1 'polypeptide(L)'
;MPPFTPCFPTSLRENEIPIALLDLVQERLATLLGPRFTVVLGGSGNGDGVSHYHLAIQHNQSGVSLEDYGDVGAGFVEHLLRMGTQVRDMLDSATFNRMGSDDPGRPLVWLRELVSPGETITMPGPT
;
A
#
# COMPACT_ATOMS: atom_id res chain seq x y z
N MET A 1 -3.02 -17.22 -21.83
CA MET A 1 -4.02 -16.16 -21.55
C MET A 1 -3.93 -15.12 -22.64
N PRO A 2 -5.05 -14.62 -23.18
CA PRO A 2 -5.02 -13.44 -24.05
C PRO A 2 -4.55 -12.22 -23.24
N PRO A 3 -3.91 -11.22 -23.88
CA PRO A 3 -3.55 -9.98 -23.21
C PRO A 3 -4.81 -9.23 -22.79
N PHE A 4 -4.88 -8.77 -21.54
CA PHE A 4 -5.93 -7.87 -21.09
C PHE A 4 -5.71 -6.50 -21.74
N THR A 5 -6.63 -6.10 -22.61
CA THR A 5 -6.67 -4.74 -23.17
C THR A 5 -7.64 -3.94 -22.32
N PRO A 6 -7.18 -3.04 -21.42
CA PRO A 6 -8.09 -2.22 -20.64
C PRO A 6 -8.87 -1.29 -21.56
N CYS A 7 -10.20 -1.33 -21.47
CA CYS A 7 -11.09 -0.45 -22.23
C CYS A 7 -11.42 0.75 -21.34
N PHE A 8 -10.89 1.92 -21.68
CA PHE A 8 -11.09 3.14 -20.91
C PHE A 8 -12.29 3.92 -21.45
N PRO A 9 -13.30 4.25 -20.61
CA PRO A 9 -14.43 5.05 -21.05
C PRO A 9 -13.99 6.49 -21.35
N THR A 10 -14.48 7.03 -22.46
CA THR A 10 -14.14 8.38 -22.95
C THR A 10 -14.88 9.52 -22.21
N SER A 11 -15.74 9.19 -21.23
CA SER A 11 -16.63 10.12 -20.52
C SER A 11 -16.21 10.43 -19.07
N LEU A 12 -15.01 10.03 -18.64
CA LEU A 12 -14.57 10.21 -17.26
C LEU A 12 -14.48 11.69 -16.87
N ARG A 13 -14.92 11.98 -15.65
CA ARG A 13 -14.74 13.31 -15.04
C ARG A 13 -13.27 13.52 -14.69
N GLU A 14 -12.90 14.79 -14.50
CA GLU A 14 -11.50 15.23 -14.27
C GLU A 14 -10.84 14.59 -13.03
N ASN A 15 -11.62 14.16 -12.05
CA ASN A 15 -11.17 13.49 -10.83
C ASN A 15 -11.64 12.02 -10.73
N GLU A 16 -11.98 11.41 -11.87
CA GLU A 16 -12.39 10.02 -11.92
C GLU A 16 -11.38 9.19 -12.72
N ILE A 17 -11.08 7.99 -12.22
CA ILE A 17 -10.29 6.99 -12.95
C ILE A 17 -11.20 5.85 -13.44
N PRO A 18 -10.79 5.16 -14.51
CA PRO A 18 -11.47 3.93 -14.92
C PRO A 18 -11.34 2.83 -13.86
N ILE A 19 -12.41 2.05 -13.64
CA ILE A 19 -12.37 0.86 -12.77
C ILE A 19 -11.27 -0.12 -13.21
N ALA A 20 -11.06 -0.27 -14.53
CA ALA A 20 -10.00 -1.12 -15.07
C ALA A 20 -8.58 -0.73 -14.60
N LEU A 21 -8.35 0.53 -14.23
CA LEU A 21 -7.08 0.95 -13.63
C LEU A 21 -6.95 0.41 -12.19
N LEU A 22 -8.02 0.42 -11.40
CA LEU A 22 -7.99 -0.19 -10.06
C LEU A 22 -7.70 -1.68 -10.13
N ASP A 23 -8.32 -2.40 -11.06
CA ASP A 23 -8.08 -3.84 -11.23
C ASP A 23 -6.60 -4.12 -11.51
N LEU A 24 -5.98 -3.32 -12.39
CA LEU A 24 -4.57 -3.43 -12.72
C LEU A 24 -3.66 -3.08 -11.54
N VAL A 25 -4.00 -2.06 -10.75
CA VAL A 25 -3.27 -1.69 -9.54
C VAL A 25 -3.39 -2.81 -8.49
N GLN A 26 -4.57 -3.40 -8.32
CA GLN A 26 -4.79 -4.52 -7.41
C GLN A 26 -3.95 -5.73 -7.80
N GLU A 27 -3.97 -6.12 -9.08
CA GLU A 27 -3.15 -7.23 -9.58
C GLU A 27 -1.66 -6.97 -9.38
N ARG A 28 -1.21 -5.73 -9.63
CA ARG A 28 0.17 -5.32 -9.43
C ARG A 28 0.57 -5.39 -7.95
N LEU A 29 -0.28 -4.92 -7.04
CA LEU A 29 -0.08 -5.00 -5.59
C LEU A 29 -0.03 -6.45 -5.12
N ALA A 30 -0.98 -7.29 -5.55
CA ALA A 30 -1.00 -8.70 -5.21
C ALA A 30 0.28 -9.42 -5.66
N THR A 31 0.77 -9.11 -6.86
CA THR A 31 2.04 -9.65 -7.37
C THR A 31 3.24 -9.17 -6.55
N LEU A 32 3.26 -7.89 -6.18
CA LEU A 32 4.35 -7.28 -5.43
C LEU A 32 4.46 -7.82 -3.99
N LEU A 33 3.31 -8.03 -3.34
CA LEU A 33 3.20 -8.53 -1.97
C LEU A 33 3.38 -10.05 -1.91
N GLY A 34 2.93 -10.77 -2.94
CA GLY A 34 3.01 -12.21 -3.03
C GLY A 34 1.92 -12.93 -2.24
N PRO A 35 1.92 -14.28 -2.24
CA PRO A 35 0.78 -15.11 -1.82
C PRO A 35 0.51 -15.10 -0.31
N ARG A 36 1.41 -14.54 0.50
CA ARG A 36 1.21 -14.39 1.96
C ARG A 36 0.26 -13.25 2.30
N PHE A 37 -0.13 -12.46 1.31
CA PHE A 37 -0.98 -11.30 1.47
C PHE A 37 -2.28 -11.46 0.69
N THR A 38 -3.37 -11.06 1.31
CA THR A 38 -4.64 -10.80 0.64
C THR A 38 -4.74 -9.30 0.38
N VAL A 39 -5.04 -8.92 -0.86
CA VAL A 39 -5.19 -7.51 -1.26
C VAL A 39 -6.57 -7.30 -1.85
N VAL A 40 -7.27 -6.30 -1.34
CA VAL A 40 -8.58 -5.87 -1.85
C VAL A 40 -8.50 -4.37 -2.10
N LEU A 41 -8.75 -3.96 -3.34
CA LEU A 41 -8.81 -2.57 -3.75
C LEU A 41 -10.20 -2.29 -4.33
N GLY A 42 -11.01 -1.60 -3.56
CA GLY A 42 -12.32 -1.12 -3.96
C GLY A 42 -12.27 0.30 -4.50
N GLY A 43 -13.20 0.62 -5.38
CA GLY A 43 -13.46 1.97 -5.87
C GLY A 43 -14.88 2.40 -5.58
N SER A 44 -15.06 3.66 -5.21
CA SER A 44 -16.36 4.33 -5.13
C SER A 44 -16.35 5.56 -6.02
N GLY A 45 -17.47 5.86 -6.68
CA GLY A 45 -17.60 6.99 -7.59
C GLY A 45 -19.05 7.39 -7.83
N ASN A 46 -19.24 8.63 -8.28
CA ASN A 46 -20.56 9.24 -8.51
C ASN A 46 -20.89 9.33 -10.02
N GLY A 47 -20.16 8.60 -10.86
CA GLY A 47 -20.25 8.61 -12.33
C GLY A 47 -19.87 7.26 -12.92
N ASP A 48 -19.39 7.26 -14.17
CA ASP A 48 -18.91 6.04 -14.86
C ASP A 48 -17.53 5.57 -14.39
N GLY A 49 -16.87 6.36 -13.52
CA GLY A 49 -15.55 6.07 -12.96
C GLY A 49 -15.52 6.05 -11.45
N VAL A 50 -14.31 5.88 -10.93
CA VAL A 50 -13.99 5.87 -9.49
C VAL A 50 -13.42 7.22 -9.11
N SER A 51 -13.90 7.83 -8.03
CA SER A 51 -13.32 9.05 -7.45
C SER A 51 -12.60 8.81 -6.11
N HIS A 52 -12.94 7.73 -5.40
CA HIS A 52 -12.31 7.36 -4.13
C HIS A 52 -11.92 5.88 -4.14
N TYR A 53 -10.79 5.55 -3.55
CA TYR A 53 -10.35 4.16 -3.36
C TYR A 53 -10.46 3.74 -1.89
N HIS A 54 -10.60 2.44 -1.70
CA HIS A 54 -10.47 1.77 -0.41
C HIS A 54 -9.58 0.54 -0.57
N LEU A 55 -8.42 0.56 0.08
CA LEU A 55 -7.45 -0.52 0.07
C LEU A 55 -7.47 -1.26 1.41
N ALA A 56 -7.50 -2.59 1.35
CA ALA A 56 -7.22 -3.46 2.48
C ALA A 56 -6.12 -4.45 2.08
N ILE A 57 -5.06 -4.52 2.88
CA ILE A 57 -3.98 -5.50 2.77
C ILE A 57 -3.95 -6.31 4.07
N GLN A 58 -4.10 -7.62 3.97
CA GLN A 58 -4.02 -8.53 5.11
C GLN A 58 -2.84 -9.48 4.95
N HIS A 59 -2.01 -9.59 5.98
CA HIS A 59 -0.96 -10.60 6.04
C HIS A 59 -1.50 -11.88 6.71
N ASN A 60 -1.63 -12.94 5.91
CA ASN A 60 -2.37 -14.15 6.29
C ASN A 60 -1.76 -14.90 7.47
N GLN A 61 -0.44 -14.80 7.68
CA GLN A 61 0.26 -15.53 8.75
C GLN A 61 0.20 -14.81 10.10
N SER A 62 0.35 -13.48 10.10
CA SER A 62 0.34 -12.71 11.35
C SER A 62 -1.04 -12.18 11.73
N GLY A 63 -2.00 -12.20 10.81
CA GLY A 63 -3.31 -11.61 11.00
C GLY A 63 -3.32 -10.08 10.98
N VAL A 64 -2.16 -9.44 10.76
CA VAL A 64 -2.06 -7.98 10.67
C VAL A 64 -2.74 -7.50 9.39
N SER A 65 -3.62 -6.51 9.52
CA SER A 65 -4.24 -5.80 8.41
C SER A 65 -3.77 -4.35 8.36
N LEU A 66 -3.67 -3.82 7.15
CA LEU A 66 -3.56 -2.40 6.86
C LEU A 66 -4.74 -2.02 6.00
N GLU A 67 -5.38 -0.91 6.37
CA GLU A 67 -6.44 -0.28 5.59
C GLU A 67 -6.03 1.14 5.25
N ASP A 68 -6.34 1.56 4.03
CA ASP A 68 -6.08 2.91 3.54
C ASP A 68 -7.21 3.35 2.61
N TYR A 69 -7.55 4.63 2.64
CA TYR A 69 -8.62 5.19 1.81
C TYR A 69 -8.27 6.61 1.40
N GLY A 70 -8.74 7.01 0.22
CA GLY A 70 -8.52 8.37 -0.25
C GLY A 70 -9.04 8.63 -1.65
N ASP A 71 -8.72 9.80 -2.16
CA ASP A 71 -9.10 10.23 -3.50
C ASP A 71 -8.17 9.61 -4.55
N VAL A 72 -8.73 9.27 -5.71
CA VAL A 72 -7.95 8.82 -6.87
C VAL A 72 -7.41 10.04 -7.63
N GLY A 73 -6.31 10.60 -7.12
CA GLY A 73 -5.64 11.76 -7.71
C GLY A 73 -4.30 11.43 -8.37
N ALA A 74 -3.61 12.45 -8.86
CA ALA A 74 -2.23 12.29 -9.35
C ALA A 74 -1.34 11.70 -8.24
N GLY A 75 -0.60 10.63 -8.55
CA GLY A 75 0.29 9.98 -7.60
C GLY A 75 -0.34 8.88 -6.72
N PHE A 76 -1.65 8.59 -6.86
CA PHE A 76 -2.29 7.58 -6.02
C PHE A 76 -1.71 6.17 -6.25
N VAL A 77 -1.40 5.82 -7.49
CA VAL A 77 -0.81 4.51 -7.83
C VAL A 77 0.55 4.35 -7.17
N GLU A 78 1.41 5.37 -7.31
CA GLU A 78 2.74 5.42 -6.72
C GLU A 78 2.67 5.36 -5.20
N HIS A 79 1.69 6.05 -4.60
CA HIS A 79 1.42 5.98 -3.17
C HIS A 79 1.11 4.55 -2.73
N LEU A 80 0.14 3.89 -3.36
CA LEU A 80 -0.28 2.54 -3.00
C LEU A 80 0.85 1.51 -3.19
N LEU A 81 1.60 1.58 -4.29
CA LEU A 81 2.72 0.67 -4.55
C LEU A 81 3.87 0.86 -3.56
N ARG A 82 4.19 2.11 -3.22
CA ARG A 82 5.20 2.44 -2.20
C ARG A 82 4.77 1.93 -0.83
N MET A 83 3.52 2.16 -0.45
CA MET A 83 2.97 1.69 0.83
C MET A 83 2.96 0.16 0.89
N GLY A 84 2.49 -0.53 -0.15
CA GLY A 84 2.53 -1.99 -0.21
C GLY A 84 3.96 -2.54 -0.05
N THR A 85 4.94 -1.92 -0.70
CA THR A 85 6.36 -2.27 -0.52
C THR A 85 6.82 -2.08 0.92
N GLN A 86 6.49 -0.94 1.54
CA GLN A 86 6.85 -0.65 2.92
C GLN A 86 6.25 -1.67 3.90
N VAL A 87 4.98 -2.04 3.72
CA VAL A 87 4.26 -3.03 4.55
C VAL A 87 4.89 -4.40 4.42
N ARG A 88 5.16 -4.85 3.19
CA ARG A 88 5.84 -6.14 2.96
C ARG A 88 7.19 -6.17 3.65
N ASP A 89 8.03 -5.18 3.39
CA ASP A 89 9.38 -5.14 3.96
C ASP A 89 9.34 -5.05 5.50
N MET A 90 8.32 -4.39 6.06
CA MET A 90 8.09 -4.34 7.51
C MET A 90 7.73 -5.72 8.06
N LEU A 91 6.74 -6.38 7.47
CA LEU A 91 6.23 -7.67 7.96
C LEU A 91 7.18 -8.85 7.67
N ASP A 92 8.05 -8.72 6.67
CA ASP A 92 9.13 -9.67 6.39
C ASP A 92 10.40 -9.45 7.24
N SER A 93 10.44 -8.37 8.03
CA SER A 93 11.64 -8.05 8.81
C SER A 93 11.88 -9.02 9.96
N ALA A 94 13.15 -9.23 10.29
CA ALA A 94 13.55 -9.97 11.48
C ALA A 94 13.01 -9.31 12.77
N THR A 95 12.87 -7.98 12.77
CA THR A 95 12.29 -7.23 13.89
C THR A 95 10.85 -7.65 14.14
N PHE A 96 10.00 -7.67 13.11
CA PHE A 96 8.60 -8.08 13.24
C PHE A 96 8.47 -9.51 13.76
N ASN A 97 9.26 -10.44 13.24
CA ASN A 97 9.28 -11.82 13.73
C ASN A 97 9.70 -11.91 15.20
N ARG A 98 10.67 -11.10 15.64
CA ARG A 98 11.11 -11.07 17.04
C ARG A 98 10.03 -10.50 17.97
N MET A 99 9.28 -9.49 17.52
CA MET A 99 8.17 -8.93 18.29
C MET A 99 7.07 -9.97 18.60
N GLY A 100 6.82 -10.91 17.68
CA GLY A 100 5.87 -12.00 17.86
C GLY A 100 6.42 -13.22 18.64
N SER A 101 7.67 -13.17 19.10
CA SER A 101 8.31 -14.29 19.81
C SER A 101 8.09 -14.26 21.33
N ASP A 102 8.41 -15.34 22.01
CA ASP A 102 8.40 -15.41 23.48
C ASP A 102 9.67 -14.83 24.13
N ASP A 103 10.58 -14.22 23.37
CA ASP A 103 11.81 -13.62 23.87
C ASP A 103 11.48 -12.51 24.91
N PRO A 104 12.01 -12.57 26.14
CA PRO A 104 11.81 -11.51 27.14
C PRO A 104 12.41 -10.16 26.70
N GLY A 105 13.39 -10.17 25.78
CA GLY A 105 13.97 -8.98 25.16
C GLY A 105 13.28 -8.53 23.86
N ARG A 106 12.09 -9.06 23.54
CA ARG A 106 11.39 -8.69 22.31
C ARG A 106 10.99 -7.21 22.29
N PRO A 107 11.06 -6.53 21.13
CA PRO A 107 10.50 -5.19 21.00
C PRO A 107 8.97 -5.25 21.19
N LEU A 108 8.41 -4.31 21.96
CA LEU A 108 6.96 -4.13 22.05
C LEU A 108 6.45 -3.06 21.07
N VAL A 109 7.33 -2.15 20.68
CA VAL A 109 7.06 -1.08 19.72
C VAL A 109 8.19 -1.06 18.72
N TRP A 110 7.85 -0.92 17.44
CA TRP A 110 8.82 -0.69 16.39
C TRP A 110 8.35 0.48 15.52
N LEU A 111 9.22 1.48 15.42
CA LEU A 111 9.05 2.61 14.52
C LEU A 111 10.11 2.48 13.44
N ARG A 112 9.67 2.47 12.18
CA ARG A 112 10.58 2.55 11.03
C ARG A 112 10.74 4.02 10.70
N GLU A 113 11.98 4.52 10.78
CA GLU A 113 12.27 5.85 10.23
C GLU A 113 11.94 5.84 8.74
N LEU A 114 11.00 6.69 8.36
CA LEU A 114 10.73 6.98 6.96
C LEU A 114 11.90 7.85 6.49
N VAL A 115 12.77 7.30 5.65
CA VAL A 115 13.78 8.11 4.97
C VAL A 115 13.03 9.05 4.03
N SER A 116 12.76 10.26 4.49
CA SER A 116 12.34 11.37 3.62
C SER A 116 13.52 11.68 2.70
N PRO A 117 13.38 11.56 1.37
CA PRO A 117 14.44 12.00 0.47
C PRO A 117 14.57 13.52 0.59
N GLY A 118 15.51 13.98 1.42
CA GLY A 118 15.88 15.39 1.54
C GLY A 118 16.03 15.96 2.95
N GLU A 119 15.72 15.22 4.02
CA GLU A 119 15.80 15.78 5.38
C GLU A 119 17.09 15.34 6.10
N THR A 120 18.15 16.10 5.91
CA THR A 120 19.38 15.99 6.70
C THR A 120 19.10 16.51 8.11
N ILE A 121 18.75 15.63 9.05
CA ILE A 121 18.67 15.97 10.47
C ILE A 121 20.08 16.32 10.94
N THR A 122 20.41 17.61 10.94
CA THR A 122 21.63 18.12 11.57
C THR A 122 21.35 18.20 13.07
N MET A 123 21.82 17.20 13.83
CA MET A 123 21.82 17.33 15.29
C MET A 123 22.82 18.42 15.70
N PRO A 124 22.41 19.42 16.50
CA PRO A 124 23.38 20.32 17.12
C PRO A 124 24.22 19.54 18.14
N GLY A 125 25.54 19.65 18.01
CA GLY A 125 26.49 19.05 18.94
C GLY A 125 26.37 19.65 20.34
N PRO A 126 26.77 18.90 21.39
CA PRO A 126 26.70 19.38 22.77
C PRO A 126 27.71 20.51 22.98
N THR A 127 27.24 21.65 23.48
CA THR A 127 28.06 22.71 24.09
C THR A 127 28.48 22.34 25.50
#